data_AF-A0A849I946-F1
#
_entry.id   AF-A0A849I946-F1
#
_cell.length_a   1.000
_cell.length_b   1.000
_cell.length_c   1.000
_cell.angle_alpha   90.00
_cell.angle_beta   90.00
_cell.angle_gamma   90.00
#
_symmetry.space_group_name_H-M   'P 1'
#
loop_
_entity.id
_entity.type
_entity.pdbx_description
1 polymer ?
#
loop_
_entity_poly.entity_id
_entity_poly.type
_entity_poly.pdbx_seq_one_letter_code
_entity_poly.pdbx_strand_id
1 'polypeptide(L)'
;MARTLCEFRSIEKVGPTRFDIVERCLDLVSGAAHAERATYEMLGERAYRRIAPRGSAVTAHYCAQSALPEPWRTNQVDDLLR
;
A
#
# COMPACT_ATOMS: atom_id res chain seq x y z
N MET A 1 2.20 -12.76 -4.95
CA MET A 1 3.26 -12.50 -3.95
C MET A 1 3.72 -11.06 -4.12
N ALA A 2 3.63 -10.25 -3.07
CA ALA A 2 4.28 -8.94 -3.07
C ALA A 2 5.80 -9.18 -3.06
N ARG A 3 6.48 -8.85 -4.16
CA ARG A 3 7.93 -9.07 -4.34
C ARG A 3 8.78 -7.94 -3.76
N THR A 4 8.12 -6.94 -3.17
CA THR A 4 8.74 -5.67 -2.80
C THR A 4 8.17 -5.20 -1.47
N LEU A 5 9.05 -4.77 -0.57
CA LEU A 5 8.69 -4.11 0.68
C LEU A 5 8.94 -2.61 0.51
N CYS A 6 7.89 -1.79 0.65
CA CYS A 6 8.00 -0.34 0.50
C CYS A 6 7.72 0.38 1.82
N GLU A 7 8.60 1.29 2.18
CA GLU A 7 8.49 2.17 3.34
C GLU A 7 8.19 3.60 2.89
N PHE A 8 7.21 4.25 3.51
CA PHE A 8 6.95 5.67 3.30
C PHE A 8 8.12 6.52 3.82
N ARG A 9 8.66 7.38 2.97
CA ARG A 9 9.74 8.33 3.31
C ARG A 9 9.24 9.75 3.43
N SER A 10 8.28 10.15 2.61
CA SER A 10 7.58 11.43 2.75
C SER A 10 6.14 11.32 2.28
N ILE A 11 5.28 12.12 2.90
CA ILE A 11 3.86 12.24 2.60
C ILE A 11 3.54 13.74 2.56
N GLU A 12 3.15 14.23 1.38
CA GLU A 12 2.78 15.63 1.18
C GLU A 12 1.31 15.71 0.76
N LYS A 13 0.51 16.53 1.45
CA LYS A 13 -0.88 16.74 1.08
C LYS A 13 -0.98 17.81 0.00
N VAL A 14 -1.44 17.42 -1.19
CA VAL A 14 -1.53 18.29 -2.38
C VAL A 14 -2.98 18.63 -2.76
N GLY A 15 -3.96 18.11 -2.01
CA GLY A 15 -5.37 18.44 -2.15
C GLY A 15 -6.21 17.90 -0.99
N PRO A 16 -7.54 18.08 -1.01
CA PRO A 16 -8.42 17.65 0.10
C PRO A 16 -8.26 16.17 0.45
N THR A 17 -8.15 15.32 -0.56
CA THR A 17 -8.04 13.86 -0.47
C THR A 17 -6.80 13.30 -1.19
N ARG A 18 -5.88 14.17 -1.64
CA ARG A 18 -4.77 13.77 -2.52
C ARG A 18 -3.42 14.04 -1.85
N PHE A 19 -2.54 13.05 -1.95
CA PHE A 19 -1.23 13.04 -1.33
C PHE A 19 -0.17 12.59 -2.31
N ASP A 20 0.95 13.29 -2.37
CA ASP A 20 2.14 12.83 -3.07
C ASP A 20 3.08 12.15 -2.08
N ILE A 21 3.49 10.93 -2.44
CA ILE A 21 4.22 10.01 -1.58
C ILE A 21 5.57 9.71 -2.22
N VAL A 22 6.61 9.68 -1.40
CA VAL A 22 7.90 9.07 -1.76
C VAL A 22 8.08 7.83 -0.91
N GLU A 23 8.34 6.70 -1.56
CA GLU A 23 8.57 5.39 -0.96
C GLU A 23 10.01 4.96 -1.21
N ARG A 24 10.61 4.24 -0.26
CA ARG A 24 11.81 3.44 -0.49
C ARG A 24 11.37 1.99 -0.56
N CYS A 25 11.58 1.37 -1.71
CA CYS A 25 11.17 0.01 -1.98
C CYS A 25 12.39 -0.91 -2.06
N LEU A 26 12.34 -2.02 -1.33
CA LEU A 26 13.33 -3.11 -1.34
C LEU A 26 12.73 -4.30 -2.09
N ASP A 27 13.39 -4.72 -3.16
CA ASP A 27 13.08 -5.99 -3.81
C ASP A 27 13.57 -7.15 -2.93
N LEU A 28 12.65 -8.01 -2.51
CA LEU A 28 12.93 -9.07 -1.52
C LEU A 28 13.73 -10.26 -2.11
N VAL A 29 13.88 -10.33 -3.43
CA VAL A 29 14.61 -11.42 -4.10
C VAL A 29 16.05 -11.00 -4.42
N SER A 30 16.22 -9.81 -4.98
CA SER A 30 17.52 -9.27 -5.39
C SER A 30 18.20 -8.44 -4.32
N GLY A 31 17.46 -7.98 -3.30
CA GLY A 31 17.94 -7.04 -2.30
C GLY A 31 18.14 -5.61 -2.82
N ALA A 32 17.75 -5.32 -4.07
CA ALA A 32 17.91 -4.01 -4.68
C ALA A 32 16.91 -3.01 -4.08
N ALA A 33 17.42 -1.87 -3.63
CA ALA A 33 16.60 -0.76 -3.14
C ALA A 33 16.42 0.32 -4.22
N HIS A 34 15.23 0.86 -4.34
CA HIS A 34 14.92 1.99 -5.22
C HIS A 34 13.93 2.94 -4.56
N ALA A 35 13.89 4.18 -5.05
CA ALA A 35 12.88 5.15 -4.66
C ALA A 35 11.72 5.11 -5.66
N GLU A 36 10.50 5.15 -5.15
CA GLU A 36 9.29 5.27 -5.98
C GLU A 36 8.51 6.51 -5.53
N ARG A 37 7.85 7.16 -6.49
CA ARG A 37 6.87 8.22 -6.22
C ARG A 37 5.49 7.69 -6.55
N ALA A 38 4.48 8.07 -5.79
CA ALA A 38 3.11 7.74 -6.11
C ALA A 38 2.17 8.83 -5.59
N THR A 39 1.05 9.02 -6.27
CA THR A 39 -0.05 9.80 -5.73
C THR A 39 -1.03 8.84 -5.05
N TYR A 40 -1.43 9.15 -3.84
CA TYR A 40 -2.52 8.48 -3.14
C TYR A 40 -3.74 9.40 -3.11
N GLU A 41 -4.88 8.85 -3.51
CA GLU A 41 -6.19 9.51 -3.46
C GLU A 41 -7.09 8.75 -2.47
N MET A 42 -7.52 9.42 -1.41
CA MET A 42 -8.45 8.86 -0.42
C MET A 42 -9.86 8.93 -1.00
N LEU A 43 -10.48 7.77 -1.20
CA LEU A 43 -11.84 7.65 -1.76
C LEU A 43 -12.90 7.61 -0.64
N GLY A 44 -12.47 7.45 0.60
CA GLY A 44 -13.28 7.39 1.81
C GLY A 44 -12.46 6.81 2.97
N GLU A 45 -13.08 6.59 4.12
CA GLU A 45 -12.38 6.08 5.31
C GLU A 45 -11.81 4.67 5.15
N ARG A 46 -12.34 3.90 4.19
CA ARG A 46 -12.04 2.48 3.98
C ARG A 46 -11.52 2.17 2.58
N ALA A 47 -11.15 3.19 1.81
CA ALA A 47 -10.70 2.98 0.44
C ALA A 47 -9.72 4.06 0.00
N TYR A 48 -8.71 3.65 -0.76
CA TYR A 48 -7.76 4.56 -1.40
C TYR A 48 -7.40 4.06 -2.79
N ARG A 49 -6.90 4.97 -3.62
CA ARG A 49 -6.33 4.68 -4.93
C ARG A 49 -4.87 5.14 -4.95
N ARG A 50 -3.98 4.23 -5.32
CA ARG A 50 -2.56 4.53 -5.58
C ARG A 50 -2.37 4.69 -7.08
N ILE A 51 -1.77 5.79 -7.49
CA ILE A 51 -1.48 6.14 -8.88
C ILE A 51 0.04 6.23 -9.04
N ALA A 52 0.61 5.38 -9.88
CA ALA A 52 2.04 5.39 -10.19
C ALA A 52 2.38 6.58 -11.09
N PRO A 53 3.67 6.98 -11.20
CA PRO A 53 4.08 8.15 -11.98
C PRO A 53 3.73 8.05 -13.46
N ARG A 54 3.63 6.82 -13.98
CA ARG A 54 3.28 6.53 -15.37
C ARG A 54 1.77 6.34 -15.59
N GLY A 55 0.95 6.69 -14.60
CA GLY A 55 -0.52 6.72 -14.70
C GLY A 55 -1.24 5.41 -14.41
N SER A 56 -0.54 4.29 -14.19
CA SER A 56 -1.21 3.06 -13.73
C SER A 56 -1.78 3.27 -12.33
N ALA A 57 -2.99 2.78 -12.09
CA ALA A 57 -3.68 2.97 -10.82
C ALA A 57 -4.17 1.64 -10.25
N VAL A 58 -4.07 1.51 -8.92
CA VAL A 58 -4.61 0.40 -8.15
C VAL A 58 -5.52 0.97 -7.07
N THR A 59 -6.74 0.44 -6.96
CA THR A 59 -7.66 0.81 -5.88
C THR A 59 -7.64 -0.30 -4.84
N ALA A 60 -7.48 0.09 -3.58
CA ALA A 60 -7.52 -0.81 -2.43
C ALA A 60 -8.69 -0.43 -1.53
N HIS A 61 -9.34 -1.46 -0.99
CA HIS A 61 -10.45 -1.33 -0.06
C HIS A 61 -10.13 -2.12 1.21
N TYR A 62 -10.61 -1.62 2.34
CA TYR A 62 -10.59 -2.39 3.57
C TYR A 62 -11.51 -3.61 3.43
N CYS A 63 -10.92 -4.79 3.64
CA CYS A 63 -11.65 -6.04 3.78
C CYS A 63 -11.44 -6.54 5.21
N ALA A 64 -12.53 -6.70 5.96
CA ALA A 64 -12.46 -7.39 7.24
C ALA A 64 -11.90 -8.80 7.02
N GLN A 65 -11.06 -9.29 7.93
CA GLN A 65 -10.46 -10.62 7.82
C GLN A 65 -11.52 -11.73 7.66
N SER A 66 -12.64 -11.61 8.37
CA SER A 66 -13.78 -12.52 8.28
C SER A 66 -14.40 -12.61 6.88
N ALA A 67 -14.23 -11.58 6.04
CA ALA A 67 -14.72 -11.53 4.67
C ALA A 67 -13.71 -12.07 3.64
N LEU A 68 -12.47 -12.40 4.04
CA LEU A 68 -11.48 -12.99 3.16
C LEU A 68 -11.85 -14.45 2.80
N PRO A 69 -11.40 -14.97 1.64
CA PRO A 69 -11.51 -16.39 1.33
C PRO A 69 -10.57 -17.24 2.21
N GLU A 70 -10.87 -18.53 2.36
CA GLU A 70 -9.92 -19.47 2.97
C GLU A 70 -8.61 -19.56 2.15
N PRO A 71 -7.44 -19.75 2.79
CA PRO A 71 -7.21 -19.90 4.24
C PRO A 71 -7.05 -18.55 4.99
N TRP A 72 -7.07 -17.43 4.29
CA TRP A 72 -6.75 -16.10 4.86
C TRP A 72 -7.76 -15.63 5.90
N ARG A 73 -8.99 -16.16 5.83
CA ARG A 73 -10.07 -15.85 6.77
C ARG A 73 -9.73 -16.18 8.22
N THR A 74 -8.99 -17.25 8.46
CA THR A 74 -8.72 -17.76 9.82
C THR A 74 -7.25 -17.67 10.22
N ASN A 75 -6.39 -17.07 9.39
CA ASN A 75 -4.97 -16.90 9.71
C ASN A 75 -4.82 -15.94 10.89
N GLN A 76 -4.48 -16.44 12.08
CA GLN A 76 -4.12 -15.56 13.18
C GLN A 76 -2.87 -14.76 12.80
N VAL A 77 -2.99 -13.43 12.79
CA VAL A 77 -1.89 -12.48 12.59
C VAL A 77 -1.73 -11.56 13.80
N ASP A 78 -2.46 -11.83 14.88
CA ASP A 78 -2.46 -11.03 16.11
C ASP A 78 -1.08 -11.03 16.79
N ASP A 79 -0.26 -12.05 16.52
CA ASP A 79 1.12 -12.16 16.98
C ASP A 79 2.10 -11.23 16.22
N LEU A 80 1.74 -10.80 14.99
CA LEU A 80 2.54 -9.90 14.16
C LEU A 80 2.32 -8.40 14.48
N LEU A 81 1.28 -8.06 15.26
CA LEU A 81 0.90 -6.68 15.58
C LEU A 81 1.49 -6.15 16.90
N ARG A 82 2.54 -6.79 17.43
CA ARG A 82 3.19 -6.41 18.70
C ARG A 82 4.23 -5.30 18.55
#